data_AF-N9CXY8-F1
#
_entry.id   AF-N9CXY8-F1
#
_cell.length_a   1.000
_cell.length_b   1.000
_cell.length_c   1.000
_cell.angle_alpha   90.00
_cell.angle_beta   90.00
_cell.angle_gamma   90.00
#
_symmetry.space_group_name_H-M   'P 1'
#
loop_
_entity.id
_entity.type
_entity.pdbx_description
1 polymer ?
#
loop_
_entity_poly.entity_id
_entity_poly.type
_entity_poly.pdbx_seq_one_letter_code
_entity_poly.pdbx_strand_id
1 'polypeptide(L)'
;MDCKVVLDSKKILVDRDELNFGANIFPMSLFEEDVSSYRFRKIDLKYLSDDIELLISKSSNTVYVLFEKSDFFDNHLLKSKILKRFKKKYVLTDDDFIVEHPTKVSLKKEKHNWDEINFSYDPRQGDISMSLYF
;
A
#
# COMPACT_ATOMS: atom_id res chain seq x y z
N MET A 1 9.00 -2.46 12.79
CA MET A 1 8.35 -1.13 12.85
C MET A 1 6.95 -1.28 12.31
N ASP A 2 5.96 -0.68 12.96
CA ASP A 2 4.58 -0.81 12.55
C ASP A 2 4.21 0.31 11.57
N CYS A 3 3.66 -0.09 10.43
CA CYS A 3 3.13 0.81 9.42
C CYS A 3 1.59 0.81 9.45
N LYS A 4 0.99 1.97 9.19
CA LYS A 4 -0.45 2.10 8.99
C LYS A 4 -0.75 3.18 7.97
N VAL A 5 -1.41 2.79 6.88
CA VAL A 5 -2.09 3.72 5.98
C VAL A 5 -3.33 4.27 6.68
N VAL A 6 -3.53 5.58 6.61
CA VAL A 6 -4.78 6.22 7.04
C VAL A 6 -5.66 6.37 5.81
N LEU A 7 -6.88 5.84 5.80
CA LEU A 7 -7.74 5.95 4.61
C LEU A 7 -8.34 7.34 4.47
N ASP A 8 -8.71 7.97 5.59
CA ASP A 8 -9.38 9.28 5.63
C ASP A 8 -8.42 10.47 5.47
N SER A 9 -7.14 10.23 5.22
CA SER A 9 -6.18 11.29 4.91
C SER A 9 -5.04 10.70 4.08
N LYS A 10 -4.39 11.51 3.25
CA LYS A 10 -3.21 11.10 2.44
C LYS A 10 -1.98 10.94 3.35
N LYS A 11 -2.04 10.04 4.33
CA LYS A 11 -1.04 9.86 5.39
C LYS A 11 -0.69 8.40 5.61
N ILE A 12 0.59 8.17 5.94
CA ILE A 12 1.10 6.88 6.42
C ILE A 12 1.76 7.14 7.77
N LEU A 13 1.37 6.37 8.78
CA LEU A 13 2.00 6.36 10.10
C LEU A 13 3.05 5.26 10.13
N VAL A 14 4.26 5.58 10.59
CA VAL A 14 5.33 4.62 10.81
C VAL A 14 5.88 4.78 12.22
N ASP A 15 5.55 3.84 13.12
CA ASP A 15 5.76 3.94 14.56
C ASP A 15 5.23 5.26 15.15
N ARG A 16 6.12 6.24 15.39
CA ARG A 16 5.81 7.58 15.93
C ARG A 16 5.85 8.68 14.87
N ASP A 17 6.34 8.36 13.68
CA ASP A 17 6.50 9.29 12.58
C ASP A 17 5.23 9.35 11.73
N GLU A 18 4.90 10.54 11.23
CA GLU A 18 3.82 10.76 10.27
C GLU A 18 4.40 11.19 8.93
N LEU A 19 4.03 10.46 7.87
CA LEU A 19 4.31 10.80 6.48
C LEU A 19 3.02 11.40 5.90
N ASN A 20 3.00 12.69 5.61
CA ASN A 20 1.83 13.40 5.09
C ASN A 20 2.03 13.78 3.62
N PHE A 21 1.44 12.98 2.75
CA PHE A 21 1.54 13.13 1.30
C PHE A 21 0.62 14.22 0.75
N GLY A 22 -0.52 14.49 1.41
CA GLY A 22 -1.42 15.57 1.00
C GLY A 22 -0.82 16.97 1.15
N ALA A 23 0.17 17.13 2.04
CA ALA A 23 0.91 18.38 2.22
C ALA A 23 2.37 18.30 1.70
N ASN A 24 2.79 17.17 1.12
CA ASN A 24 4.19 16.87 0.79
C ASN A 24 5.15 17.07 1.99
N ILE A 25 4.69 16.68 3.19
CA ILE A 25 5.47 16.74 4.43
C ILE A 25 5.80 15.32 4.86
N PHE A 26 7.00 14.87 4.53
CA PHE A 26 7.55 13.61 5.03
C PHE A 26 9.05 13.77 5.29
N PRO A 27 9.61 13.19 6.37
CA PRO A 27 11.00 13.38 6.71
C PRO A 27 11.88 12.60 5.72
N MET A 28 12.55 13.33 4.81
CA MET A 28 13.47 12.75 3.82
C MET A 28 14.56 11.87 4.45
N SER A 29 14.92 12.16 5.71
CA SER A 29 15.89 11.37 6.49
C SER A 29 15.46 9.91 6.73
N LEU A 30 14.17 9.60 6.62
CA LEU A 30 13.65 8.23 6.76
C LEU A 30 13.83 7.40 5.48
N PHE A 31 14.24 8.02 4.38
CA PHE A 31 14.35 7.37 3.09
C PHE A 31 15.81 7.27 2.60
N GLU A 32 16.07 6.21 1.87
CA GLU A 32 17.19 6.09 0.95
C GLU A 32 16.74 6.58 -0.41
N GLU A 33 17.54 7.44 -1.03
CA GLU A 33 17.25 7.98 -2.34
C GLU A 33 17.86 7.08 -3.41
N ASP A 34 17.02 6.65 -4.36
CA ASP A 34 17.43 6.02 -5.61
C ASP A 34 17.12 6.96 -6.79
N VAL A 35 17.55 6.63 -8.00
CA VAL A 35 17.42 7.47 -9.20
C VAL A 35 15.99 7.97 -9.40
N SER A 36 14.99 7.09 -9.28
CA SER A 36 13.58 7.38 -9.58
C SER A 36 12.64 7.32 -8.38
N SER A 37 13.13 6.95 -7.19
CA SER A 37 12.28 6.74 -6.02
C SER A 37 12.97 7.08 -4.70
N TYR A 38 12.16 7.25 -3.65
CA TYR A 38 12.59 7.23 -2.27
C TYR A 38 12.14 5.92 -1.63
N ARG A 39 13.09 5.15 -1.11
CA ARG A 39 12.87 3.87 -0.46
C ARG A 39 12.94 4.01 1.04
N PHE A 40 12.05 3.39 1.78
CA PHE A 40 12.10 3.49 3.24
C PHE A 40 13.34 2.77 3.80
N ARG A 41 14.17 3.50 4.56
CA ARG A 41 15.50 3.03 5.00
C ARG A 41 15.45 1.87 6.01
N LYS A 42 14.37 1.75 6.76
CA LYS A 42 14.29 0.81 7.88
C LYS A 42 13.85 -0.56 7.35
N ILE A 43 14.78 -1.51 7.44
CA ILE A 43 14.58 -2.94 7.25
C ILE A 43 13.68 -3.42 8.42
N ASP A 44 12.65 -4.22 8.17
CA ASP A 44 11.60 -4.65 9.15
C ASP A 44 10.39 -3.71 9.32
N LEU A 45 9.90 -3.12 8.23
CA LEU A 45 8.60 -2.43 8.26
C LEU A 45 7.46 -3.45 8.10
N LYS A 46 6.47 -3.41 8.98
CA LYS A 46 5.34 -4.35 9.00
C LYS A 46 4.04 -3.66 8.70
N TYR A 47 3.26 -4.19 7.76
CA TYR A 47 1.89 -3.78 7.50
C TYR A 47 1.00 -5.01 7.42
N LEU A 48 -0.13 -5.00 8.16
CA LEU A 48 -1.05 -6.13 8.23
C LEU A 48 -0.36 -7.46 8.63
N SER A 49 0.67 -7.37 9.48
CA SER A 49 1.49 -8.49 9.95
C SER A 49 2.39 -9.14 8.89
N ASP A 50 2.59 -8.50 7.74
CA ASP A 50 3.58 -8.90 6.75
C ASP A 50 4.68 -7.84 6.65
N ASP A 51 5.89 -8.30 6.37
CA ASP A 51 7.02 -7.44 6.08
C ASP A 51 6.78 -6.76 4.72
N ILE A 52 7.09 -5.47 4.68
CA ILE A 52 6.83 -4.61 3.53
C ILE A 52 8.00 -3.70 3.22
N GLU A 53 8.07 -3.28 1.97
CA GLU A 53 8.86 -2.14 1.53
C GLU A 53 7.93 -0.97 1.15
N LEU A 54 8.31 0.26 1.51
CA LEU A 54 7.66 1.47 1.02
C LEU A 54 8.54 2.15 -0.01
N LEU A 55 8.00 2.36 -1.21
CA LEU A 55 8.64 3.11 -2.29
C LEU A 55 7.77 4.31 -2.65
N ILE A 56 8.34 5.51 -2.61
CA ILE A 56 7.70 6.72 -3.10
C ILE A 56 8.30 7.03 -4.46
N SER A 57 7.48 7.04 -5.50
CA SER A 57 7.95 7.44 -6.83
C SER A 57 8.21 8.95 -6.88
N LYS A 58 9.31 9.35 -7.52
CA LYS A 58 9.61 10.78 -7.75
C LYS A 58 8.85 11.35 -8.94
N SER A 59 8.39 10.50 -9.85
CA SER A 59 7.77 10.89 -11.13
C SER A 59 6.26 10.68 -11.16
N SER A 60 5.73 9.86 -10.26
CA SER A 60 4.30 9.65 -10.07
C SER A 60 4.00 9.92 -8.62
N ASN A 61 2.98 10.73 -8.31
CA ASN A 61 2.53 10.97 -6.93
C ASN A 61 1.91 9.68 -6.36
N THR A 62 2.76 8.69 -6.13
CA THR A 62 2.37 7.32 -5.83
C THR A 62 3.32 6.78 -4.78
N VAL A 63 2.74 6.24 -3.72
CA VAL A 63 3.45 5.41 -2.75
C VAL A 63 3.06 3.96 -3.01
N TYR A 64 4.07 3.11 -3.18
CA TYR A 64 3.91 1.68 -3.28
C TYR A 64 4.23 1.05 -1.93
N VAL A 65 3.31 0.20 -1.47
CA VAL A 65 3.53 -0.74 -0.37
C VAL A 65 3.72 -2.11 -1.00
N LEU A 66 4.96 -2.59 -1.02
CA LEU A 66 5.32 -3.89 -1.58
C LEU A 66 5.32 -4.91 -0.45
N PHE A 67 4.59 -6.02 -0.60
CA PHE A 67 4.52 -7.05 0.43
C PHE A 67 5.49 -8.18 0.08
N GLU A 68 6.40 -8.53 1.00
CA GLU A 68 7.49 -9.49 0.72
C GLU A 68 7.04 -10.96 0.63
N LYS A 69 5.78 -11.27 0.98
CA LYS A 69 5.29 -12.65 0.92
C LYS A 69 4.67 -12.97 -0.42
N SER A 70 5.18 -14.04 -1.02
CA SER A 70 4.53 -14.74 -2.12
C SER A 70 3.27 -15.46 -1.63
N ASP A 71 2.12 -14.78 -1.71
CA ASP A 71 0.84 -15.46 -1.60
C ASP A 71 0.57 -16.12 -2.97
N PHE A 72 0.66 -17.47 -3.03
CA PHE A 72 0.24 -18.20 -4.22
C PHE A 72 -1.22 -17.89 -4.49
N PHE A 73 -1.46 -17.40 -5.69
CA PHE A 73 -2.71 -16.82 -6.09
C PHE A 73 -3.46 -17.77 -7.03
N ASP A 74 -4.47 -18.46 -6.51
CA ASP A 74 -5.22 -19.42 -7.33
C ASP A 74 -6.18 -18.75 -8.32
N ASN A 75 -6.89 -17.66 -7.97
CA ASN A 75 -7.97 -17.13 -8.83
C ASN A 75 -8.44 -15.65 -8.65
N HIS A 76 -8.51 -15.05 -7.45
CA HIS A 76 -9.10 -13.69 -7.29
C HIS A 76 -8.53 -12.83 -6.14
N LEU A 77 -8.08 -11.58 -6.41
CA LEU A 77 -7.25 -10.78 -5.49
C LEU A 77 -7.95 -10.49 -4.16
N LEU A 78 -9.26 -10.26 -4.19
CA LEU A 78 -10.11 -10.13 -2.99
C LEU A 78 -10.02 -11.31 -1.99
N LYS A 79 -9.59 -12.49 -2.44
CA LYS A 79 -9.44 -13.68 -1.60
C LYS A 79 -8.05 -13.81 -0.96
N SER A 80 -7.07 -12.97 -1.33
CA SER A 80 -5.72 -12.99 -0.77
C SER A 80 -5.72 -12.71 0.74
N LYS A 81 -4.68 -13.16 1.45
CA LYS A 81 -4.59 -12.91 2.90
C LYS A 81 -4.41 -11.41 3.17
N ILE A 82 -3.62 -10.73 2.34
CA ILE A 82 -3.38 -9.29 2.44
C ILE A 82 -4.70 -8.53 2.36
N LEU A 83 -5.54 -8.77 1.34
CA LEU A 83 -6.83 -8.08 1.22
C LEU A 83 -7.83 -8.48 2.30
N LYS A 84 -7.83 -9.75 2.75
CA LYS A 84 -8.64 -10.15 3.92
C LYS A 84 -8.27 -9.38 5.18
N ARG A 85 -6.97 -9.22 5.45
CA ARG A 85 -6.48 -8.45 6.60
C ARG A 85 -6.74 -6.96 6.43
N PHE A 86 -6.58 -6.41 5.23
CA PHE A 86 -6.91 -5.03 4.92
C PHE A 86 -8.38 -4.74 5.19
N LYS A 87 -9.29 -5.56 4.62
CA LYS A 87 -10.73 -5.48 4.87
C LYS A 87 -11.07 -5.53 6.35
N LYS A 88 -10.47 -6.46 7.10
CA LYS A 88 -10.68 -6.56 8.55
C LYS A 88 -10.20 -5.31 9.29
N LYS A 89 -9.03 -4.76 8.95
CA LYS A 89 -8.44 -3.59 9.61
C LYS A 89 -9.28 -2.32 9.42
N TYR A 90 -9.88 -2.15 8.25
CA TYR A 90 -10.66 -0.96 7.89
C TYR A 90 -12.17 -1.18 7.85
N VAL A 91 -12.65 -2.34 8.30
CA VAL A 91 -14.08 -2.70 8.32
C VAL A 91 -14.75 -2.57 6.94
N LEU A 92 -14.12 -3.17 5.94
CA LEU A 92 -14.57 -3.15 4.54
C LEU A 92 -15.09 -4.53 4.10
N THR A 93 -15.95 -4.56 3.09
CA THR A 93 -16.47 -5.77 2.45
C THR A 93 -15.97 -5.90 1.00
N ASP A 94 -16.28 -7.01 0.32
CA ASP A 94 -15.93 -7.19 -1.10
C ASP A 94 -16.63 -6.15 -2.00
N ASP A 95 -17.84 -5.71 -1.63
CA ASP A 95 -18.60 -4.70 -2.37
C ASP A 95 -17.98 -3.32 -2.31
N ASP A 96 -17.03 -3.09 -1.40
CA ASP A 96 -16.28 -1.83 -1.29
C ASP A 96 -15.14 -1.73 -2.32
N PHE A 97 -14.94 -2.78 -3.14
CA PHE A 97 -13.90 -2.83 -4.15
C PHE A 97 -14.49 -2.90 -5.57
N ILE A 98 -13.78 -2.29 -6.51
CA ILE A 98 -14.00 -2.45 -7.94
C ILE A 98 -12.99 -3.48 -8.45
N VAL A 99 -13.47 -4.53 -9.08
CA VAL A 99 -12.62 -5.56 -9.70
C VAL A 99 -12.38 -5.19 -11.15
N GLU A 100 -11.21 -4.64 -11.45
CA GLU A 100 -10.80 -4.34 -12.83
C GLU A 100 -10.32 -5.60 -13.55
N HIS A 101 -9.60 -6.46 -12.81
CA HIS A 101 -9.10 -7.75 -13.27
C HIS A 101 -8.97 -8.69 -12.07
N PRO A 102 -8.97 -10.03 -12.24
CA PRO A 102 -8.73 -10.95 -11.13
C PRO A 102 -7.47 -10.63 -10.31
N THR A 103 -6.44 -10.04 -10.93
CA THR A 103 -5.16 -9.63 -10.30
C THR A 103 -5.05 -8.13 -10.02
N LYS A 104 -6.12 -7.34 -10.21
CA LYS A 104 -6.13 -5.91 -9.95
C LYS A 104 -7.49 -5.44 -9.43
N VAL A 105 -7.49 -4.89 -8.21
CA VAL A 105 -8.70 -4.36 -7.58
C VAL A 105 -8.44 -2.99 -6.99
N SER A 106 -9.46 -2.16 -6.98
CA SER A 106 -9.36 -0.75 -6.60
C SER A 106 -10.38 -0.50 -5.48
N LEU A 107 -9.95 0.14 -4.39
CA LEU A 107 -10.89 0.51 -3.33
C LEU A 107 -11.80 1.62 -3.85
N LYS A 108 -13.11 1.53 -3.60
CA LYS A 108 -14.05 2.56 -4.05
C LYS A 108 -13.74 3.91 -3.40
N LYS A 109 -13.90 4.98 -4.18
CA LYS A 109 -13.50 6.34 -3.81
C LYS A 109 -14.17 6.82 -2.52
N GLU A 110 -15.42 6.46 -2.27
CA GLU A 110 -16.15 6.84 -1.04
C GLU A 110 -15.58 6.22 0.25
N LYS A 111 -14.59 5.33 0.16
CA LYS A 111 -13.95 4.66 1.30
C LYS A 111 -12.58 5.25 1.67
N HIS A 112 -12.10 6.27 0.97
CA HIS A 112 -10.80 6.88 1.24
C HIS A 112 -10.64 8.30 0.67
N ASN A 113 -9.70 9.07 1.22
CA ASN A 113 -9.33 10.42 0.77
C ASN A 113 -8.08 10.46 -0.12
N TRP A 114 -7.43 9.32 -0.35
CA TRP A 114 -6.41 9.18 -1.39
C TRP A 114 -7.03 9.41 -2.77
N ASP A 115 -6.25 9.81 -3.77
CA ASP A 115 -6.78 9.99 -5.12
C ASP A 115 -7.27 8.65 -5.68
N GLU A 116 -6.49 7.59 -5.46
CA GLU A 116 -6.80 6.21 -5.81
C GLU A 116 -6.01 5.25 -4.88
N ILE A 117 -6.62 4.11 -4.53
CA ILE A 117 -5.96 3.02 -3.81
C ILE A 117 -6.18 1.72 -4.59
N ASN A 118 -5.09 1.17 -5.10
CA ASN A 118 -5.12 -0.03 -5.93
C ASN A 118 -4.30 -1.14 -5.30
N PHE A 119 -4.79 -2.37 -5.42
CA PHE A 119 -4.06 -3.59 -5.15
C PHE A 119 -3.81 -4.30 -6.47
N SER A 120 -2.58 -4.74 -6.67
CA SER A 120 -2.17 -5.53 -7.83
C SER A 120 -1.35 -6.73 -7.40
N TYR A 121 -1.45 -7.80 -8.18
CA TYR A 121 -0.60 -8.98 -8.07
C TYR A 121 0.23 -9.13 -9.36
N ASP A 122 1.55 -9.23 -9.21
CA ASP A 122 2.44 -9.57 -10.32
C ASP A 122 2.67 -11.09 -10.35
N PRO A 123 2.11 -11.83 -11.32
CA PRO A 123 2.28 -13.27 -11.41
C PRO A 123 3.73 -13.72 -11.73
N ARG A 124 4.59 -12.82 -12.22
CA ARG A 124 6.00 -13.14 -12.52
C ARG A 124 6.86 -13.13 -11.26
N GLN A 125 6.59 -12.19 -10.36
CA GLN A 125 7.32 -12.03 -9.11
C GLN A 125 6.64 -12.80 -7.96
N GLY A 126 5.33 -13.04 -8.09
CA GLY A 126 4.52 -13.67 -7.04
C GLY A 126 4.11 -12.69 -5.93
N ASP A 127 4.29 -11.38 -6.15
CA ASP A 127 4.16 -10.37 -5.12
C ASP A 127 2.87 -9.56 -5.27
N ILE A 128 2.31 -9.18 -4.13
CA ILE A 128 1.20 -8.24 -4.04
C ILE A 128 1.77 -6.87 -3.73
N SER A 129 1.22 -5.84 -4.37
CA SER A 129 1.51 -4.45 -4.07
C SER A 129 0.23 -3.66 -3.85
N MET A 130 0.31 -2.63 -3.00
CA MET A 130 -0.72 -1.62 -2.85
C MET A 130 -0.15 -0.28 -3.31
N SER A 131 -0.80 0.35 -4.28
CA SER A 131 -0.45 1.68 -4.80
C SER A 131 -1.40 2.72 -4.24
N LEU A 132 -0.85 3.80 -3.71
CA LEU A 132 -1.58 4.91 -3.09
C LEU A 132 -1.27 6.20 -3.84
N TYR A 133 -2.24 6.74 -4.58
CA TYR A 133 -2.10 7.98 -5.34
C TYR A 133 -2.50 9.21 -4.50
N PHE A 134 -1.71 10.28 -4.56
CA PHE A 134 -1.86 11.45 -3.67
C PHE A 134 -1.67 12.81 -4.32
#